data_AF-A0A9P6FSG6-F1
#
_entry.id   AF-A0A9P6FSG6-F1
#
_cell.length_a   1.000
_cell.length_b   1.000
_cell.length_c   1.000
_cell.angle_alpha   90.00
_cell.angle_beta   90.00
_cell.angle_gamma   90.00
#
_symmetry.space_group_name_H-M   'P 1'
#
loop_
_entity.id
_entity.type
_entity.pdbx_description
1 polymer ?
#
loop_
_entity_poly.entity_id
_entity_poly.type
_entity_poly.pdbx_seq_one_letter_code
_entity_poly.pdbx_strand_id
1 'polypeptide(L)'
;MSTASAKPVRTGMRWIPLESNPDVTTALHPRLDEELLSFVPQPVHAIILLFPFTEKYEEYIKEEAAKIDKEGQFVSPNVVFYPQTIHNACGTMGVLHSIANNWAHGGHLKLDEGGVIKNFLDKTVNLKPDERARALEEDTEMARVHKIHASTGQTATPDLADEVDLHFVCLIERDGHLYELDGVKPYPINHGVTTQDNFLKDAINVAKQFVARDPDNLNFSVIAATSGGFDD
;
A
#
# COMPACT_ATOMS: atom_id res chain seq x y z
N MET A 1 39.08 28.88 -3.04
CA MET A 1 37.61 29.02 -2.92
C MET A 1 37.00 27.93 -3.78
N SER A 2 36.63 26.81 -3.16
CA SER A 2 36.13 25.62 -3.85
C SER A 2 34.62 25.79 -4.08
N THR A 3 34.21 25.82 -5.34
CA THR A 3 32.82 25.82 -5.77
C THR A 3 32.18 24.49 -5.40
N ALA A 4 31.21 24.52 -4.47
CA ALA A 4 30.35 23.38 -4.21
C ALA A 4 29.45 23.16 -5.45
N SER A 5 29.63 22.03 -6.12
CA SER A 5 28.73 21.56 -7.16
C SER A 5 27.41 21.17 -6.50
N ALA A 6 26.36 21.94 -6.75
CA ALA A 6 25.00 21.58 -6.34
C ALA A 6 24.59 20.31 -7.10
N LYS A 7 24.21 19.27 -6.36
CA LYS A 7 23.61 18.06 -6.94
C LYS A 7 22.26 18.44 -7.59
N PRO A 8 21.93 17.88 -8.76
CA PRO A 8 20.68 18.19 -9.43
C PRO A 8 19.50 17.60 -8.64
N VAL A 9 18.58 18.45 -8.20
CA VAL A 9 17.30 18.04 -7.62
C VAL A 9 16.44 17.49 -8.77
N ARG A 10 16.11 16.20 -8.74
CA ARG A 10 15.03 15.67 -9.58
C ARG A 10 13.72 16.19 -9.00
N THR A 11 13.07 17.10 -9.72
CA THR A 11 11.76 17.65 -9.36
C THR A 11 10.68 16.60 -9.59
N GLY A 12 10.52 15.67 -8.65
CA GLY A 12 9.42 14.69 -8.61
C GLY A 12 8.14 15.30 -8.04
N MET A 13 6.98 14.81 -8.48
CA MET A 13 5.68 15.21 -7.93
C MET A 13 5.59 14.78 -6.45
N ARG A 14 5.07 15.65 -5.58
CA ARG A 14 4.93 15.38 -4.14
C ARG A 14 3.52 15.68 -3.67
N TRP A 15 2.97 14.77 -2.88
CA TRP A 15 1.66 14.83 -2.25
C TRP A 15 1.78 15.03 -0.73
N ILE A 16 0.66 15.19 -0.03
CA ILE A 16 0.64 15.33 1.44
C ILE A 16 0.43 13.92 2.03
N PRO A 17 1.20 13.47 3.04
CA PRO A 17 0.99 12.13 3.60
C PRO A 17 -0.43 11.96 4.19
N LEU A 18 -0.99 10.76 4.07
CA LEU A 18 -2.25 10.39 4.74
C LEU A 18 -1.97 9.89 6.16
N GLU A 19 -2.90 10.19 7.08
CA GLU A 19 -2.90 9.66 8.45
C GLU A 19 -3.46 8.23 8.50
N SER A 20 -2.84 7.35 9.28
CA SER A 20 -3.41 6.03 9.61
C SER A 20 -4.38 6.15 10.79
N ASN A 21 -5.68 6.22 10.53
CA ASN A 21 -6.70 6.42 11.57
C ASN A 21 -7.92 5.49 11.35
N PRO A 22 -8.47 4.76 12.34
CA PRO A 22 -9.69 3.93 12.24
C PRO A 22 -10.92 4.59 11.64
N ASP A 23 -11.17 5.87 11.94
CA ASP A 23 -12.28 6.63 11.36
C ASP A 23 -12.05 6.93 9.85
N VAL A 24 -10.81 6.72 9.40
CA VAL A 24 -10.37 6.74 8.00
C VAL A 24 -10.08 5.30 7.49
N THR A 25 -9.79 4.32 8.38
CA THR A 25 -9.21 2.98 8.15
C THR A 25 -8.93 2.18 9.46
N THR A 26 -9.65 1.08 9.78
CA THR A 26 -9.58 0.30 11.06
C THR A 26 -8.18 -0.21 11.47
N ALA A 27 -7.57 0.28 12.57
CA ALA A 27 -6.21 -0.08 13.01
C ALA A 27 -6.10 -1.26 14.02
N LEU A 28 -5.07 -2.10 13.89
CA LEU A 28 -4.69 -3.21 14.79
C LEU A 28 -3.31 -2.96 15.42
N HIS A 29 -3.18 -3.27 16.72
CA HIS A 29 -1.95 -3.08 17.50
C HIS A 29 -0.90 -4.19 17.21
N PRO A 30 0.42 -3.89 17.22
CA PRO A 30 1.50 -4.82 16.83
C PRO A 30 1.68 -6.06 17.72
N ARG A 31 0.98 -6.15 18.86
CA ARG A 31 0.80 -7.43 19.57
C ARG A 31 -0.29 -8.22 18.86
N LEU A 32 0.01 -8.64 17.64
CA LEU A 32 -0.87 -9.38 16.74
C LEU A 32 -0.96 -10.85 17.21
N ASP A 33 -1.53 -11.04 18.40
CA ASP A 33 -1.86 -12.34 18.97
C ASP A 33 -3.14 -12.90 18.35
N GLU A 34 -3.28 -14.23 18.40
CA GLU A 34 -4.37 -14.94 17.70
C GLU A 34 -5.76 -14.58 18.27
N GLU A 35 -5.80 -14.18 19.54
CA GLU A 35 -7.01 -13.70 20.21
C GLU A 35 -7.46 -12.33 19.64
N LEU A 36 -6.54 -11.38 19.44
CA LEU A 36 -6.85 -10.08 18.86
C LEU A 36 -7.28 -10.18 17.40
N LEU A 37 -6.72 -11.11 16.63
CA LEU A 37 -7.13 -11.34 15.25
C LEU A 37 -8.56 -11.89 15.14
N SER A 38 -9.06 -12.57 16.17
CA SER A 38 -10.43 -13.11 16.18
C SER A 38 -11.51 -12.02 16.23
N PHE A 39 -11.16 -10.81 16.65
CA PHE A 39 -12.08 -9.66 16.64
C PHE A 39 -12.17 -8.97 15.27
N VAL A 40 -11.32 -9.32 14.30
CA VAL A 40 -11.34 -8.74 12.96
C VAL A 40 -12.49 -9.36 12.17
N PRO A 41 -13.46 -8.55 11.67
CA PRO A 41 -14.55 -9.06 10.86
C PRO A 41 -14.04 -9.83 9.64
N GLN A 42 -14.70 -10.94 9.33
CA GLN A 42 -14.37 -11.79 8.19
C GLN A 42 -15.45 -11.66 7.10
N PRO A 43 -15.09 -11.87 5.82
CA PRO A 43 -13.74 -12.07 5.29
C PRO A 43 -12.90 -10.78 5.26
N VAL A 44 -11.57 -10.93 5.38
CA VAL A 44 -10.59 -9.86 5.17
C VAL A 44 -10.08 -9.89 3.73
N HIS A 45 -10.18 -8.77 3.03
CA HIS A 45 -9.87 -8.63 1.60
C HIS A 45 -8.50 -8.01 1.32
N ALA A 46 -7.99 -7.22 2.26
CA ALA A 46 -6.64 -6.64 2.18
C ALA A 46 -6.14 -6.25 3.57
N ILE A 47 -4.82 -6.20 3.72
CA ILE A 47 -4.15 -5.59 4.86
C ILE A 47 -3.31 -4.42 4.37
N ILE A 48 -3.49 -3.23 4.93
CA ILE A 48 -2.65 -2.07 4.67
C ILE A 48 -1.75 -1.87 5.88
N LEU A 49 -0.44 -2.03 5.70
CA LEU A 49 0.55 -1.89 6.75
C LEU A 49 1.26 -0.55 6.61
N LEU A 50 1.27 0.24 7.68
CA LEU A 50 2.13 1.41 7.86
C LEU A 50 3.34 0.99 8.70
N PHE A 51 4.53 1.36 8.25
CA PHE A 51 5.77 1.09 8.97
C PHE A 51 6.85 2.13 8.67
N PRO A 52 7.94 2.19 9.45
CA PRO A 52 9.04 3.11 9.23
C PRO A 52 9.87 2.73 8.00
N PHE A 53 10.06 3.68 7.09
CA PHE A 53 10.94 3.55 5.93
C PHE A 53 12.36 3.96 6.32
N THR A 54 13.19 2.99 6.69
CA THR A 54 14.57 3.21 7.14
C THR A 54 15.59 2.80 6.08
N GLU A 55 16.85 3.21 6.23
CA GLU A 55 17.96 2.75 5.39
C GLU A 55 18.06 1.22 5.34
N LYS A 56 17.81 0.54 6.46
CA LYS A 56 17.75 -0.94 6.52
C LYS A 56 16.69 -1.52 5.58
N TYR A 57 15.53 -0.85 5.47
CA TYR A 57 14.48 -1.27 4.56
C TYR A 57 14.84 -0.99 3.10
N GLU A 58 15.49 0.14 2.81
CA GLU A 58 16.00 0.40 1.46
C GLU A 58 17.02 -0.64 0.99
N GLU A 59 17.92 -1.06 1.87
CA GLU A 59 18.88 -2.14 1.60
C GLU A 59 18.15 -3.46 1.36
N TYR A 60 17.17 -3.80 2.20
CA TYR A 60 16.34 -4.99 2.05
C TYR A 60 15.64 -5.04 0.68
N ILE A 61 15.04 -3.94 0.22
CA ILE A 61 14.40 -3.87 -1.11
C ILE A 61 15.39 -4.26 -2.21
N LYS A 62 16.63 -3.73 -2.16
CA LYS A 62 17.65 -3.99 -3.17
C LYS A 62 18.09 -5.46 -3.17
N GLU A 63 18.27 -6.04 -1.98
CA GLU A 63 18.65 -7.45 -1.82
C GLU A 63 17.53 -8.39 -2.29
N GLU A 64 16.28 -8.11 -1.90
CA GLU A 64 15.11 -8.89 -2.29
C GLU A 64 14.90 -8.83 -3.80
N ALA A 65 15.00 -7.64 -4.41
CA ALA A 65 14.91 -7.47 -5.85
C ALA A 65 16.01 -8.26 -6.57
N ALA A 66 17.27 -8.12 -6.16
CA ALA A 66 18.39 -8.83 -6.78
C ALA A 66 18.25 -10.36 -6.69
N LYS A 67 17.71 -10.88 -5.57
CA LYS A 67 17.42 -12.29 -5.41
C LYS A 67 16.33 -12.75 -6.38
N ILE A 68 15.21 -12.02 -6.44
CA ILE A 68 14.07 -12.36 -7.30
C ILE A 68 14.44 -12.24 -8.78
N ASP A 69 15.21 -11.23 -9.19
CA ASP A 69 15.67 -11.09 -10.59
C ASP A 69 16.53 -12.28 -11.03
N LYS A 70 17.26 -12.89 -10.09
CA LYS A 70 18.11 -14.07 -10.34
C LYS A 70 17.32 -15.38 -10.32
N GLU A 71 16.44 -15.56 -9.35
CA GLU A 71 15.75 -16.83 -9.06
C GLU A 71 14.37 -16.93 -9.74
N GLY A 72 13.79 -15.80 -10.10
CA GLY A 72 12.41 -15.66 -10.54
C GLY A 72 11.41 -15.76 -9.39
N GLN A 73 10.19 -15.32 -9.66
CA GLN A 73 9.02 -15.58 -8.82
C GLN A 73 7.79 -15.79 -9.70
N PHE A 74 6.76 -16.42 -9.15
CA PHE A 74 5.45 -16.46 -9.77
C PHE A 74 4.66 -15.21 -9.38
N VAL A 75 4.08 -14.51 -10.35
CA VAL A 75 3.11 -13.44 -10.13
C VAL A 75 1.91 -13.69 -11.02
N SER A 76 0.72 -13.79 -10.42
CA SER A 76 -0.51 -13.94 -11.19
C SER A 76 -0.71 -12.73 -12.12
N PRO A 77 -1.13 -12.95 -13.39
CA PRO A 77 -1.47 -11.87 -14.30
C PRO A 77 -2.70 -11.06 -13.86
N ASN A 78 -3.48 -11.57 -12.89
CA ASN A 78 -4.65 -10.87 -12.34
C ASN A 78 -4.30 -9.90 -11.21
N VAL A 79 -3.03 -9.81 -10.78
CA VAL A 79 -2.57 -8.82 -9.81
C VAL A 79 -2.46 -7.45 -10.48
N VAL A 80 -3.17 -6.47 -9.93
CA VAL A 80 -3.14 -5.07 -10.39
C VAL A 80 -2.16 -4.28 -9.54
N PHE A 81 -1.00 -3.97 -10.11
CA PHE A 81 0.08 -3.22 -9.47
C PHE A 81 0.26 -1.83 -10.08
N TYR A 82 0.40 -0.83 -9.20
CA TYR A 82 0.67 0.57 -9.51
C TYR A 82 2.01 0.95 -8.86
N PRO A 83 3.06 1.20 -9.66
CA PRO A 83 4.31 1.79 -9.17
C PRO A 83 4.05 3.18 -8.61
N GLN A 84 4.75 3.53 -7.54
CA GLN A 84 4.69 4.85 -6.93
C GLN A 84 5.82 5.72 -7.48
N THR A 85 5.44 6.76 -8.20
CA THR A 85 6.35 7.79 -8.73
C THR A 85 6.11 9.16 -8.11
N ILE A 86 5.07 9.27 -7.27
CA ILE A 86 4.69 10.49 -6.54
C ILE A 86 5.13 10.34 -5.09
N HIS A 87 5.97 11.27 -4.61
CA HIS A 87 6.44 11.30 -3.23
C HIS A 87 5.26 11.52 -2.27
N ASN A 88 5.29 10.83 -1.12
CA ASN A 88 4.23 10.84 -0.09
C ASN A 88 2.85 10.31 -0.53
N ALA A 89 2.72 9.73 -1.72
CA ALA A 89 1.45 9.14 -2.17
C ALA A 89 1.19 7.73 -1.62
N CYS A 90 2.10 7.15 -0.83
CA CYS A 90 2.07 5.75 -0.39
C CYS A 90 0.76 5.35 0.29
N GLY A 91 0.15 6.23 1.10
CA GLY A 91 -1.17 5.98 1.69
C GLY A 91 -2.26 5.78 0.63
N THR A 92 -2.29 6.65 -0.39
CA THR A 92 -3.20 6.48 -1.54
C THR A 92 -2.87 5.20 -2.31
N MET A 93 -1.58 4.86 -2.48
CA MET A 93 -1.16 3.64 -3.17
C MET A 93 -1.66 2.39 -2.44
N GLY A 94 -1.57 2.34 -1.11
CA GLY A 94 -2.08 1.22 -0.30
C GLY A 94 -3.58 1.01 -0.50
N VAL A 95 -4.36 2.09 -0.44
CA VAL A 95 -5.82 2.06 -0.68
C VAL A 95 -6.14 1.70 -2.13
N LEU A 96 -5.44 2.29 -3.10
CA LEU A 96 -5.62 2.01 -4.53
C LEU A 96 -5.35 0.54 -4.85
N HIS A 97 -4.25 -0.02 -4.34
CA HIS A 97 -3.93 -1.44 -4.48
C HIS A 97 -5.01 -2.34 -3.88
N SER A 98 -5.49 -2.01 -2.67
CA SER A 98 -6.58 -2.74 -2.02
C SER A 98 -7.85 -2.73 -2.87
N ILE A 99 -8.30 -1.56 -3.31
CA ILE A 99 -9.53 -1.41 -4.08
C ILE A 99 -9.40 -2.07 -5.46
N ALA A 100 -8.32 -1.79 -6.19
CA ALA A 100 -8.10 -2.32 -7.55
C ALA A 100 -8.14 -3.85 -7.56
N ASN A 101 -7.44 -4.48 -6.61
CA ASN A 101 -7.37 -5.93 -6.49
C ASN A 101 -8.59 -6.54 -5.80
N ASN A 102 -9.53 -5.77 -5.26
CA ASN A 102 -10.79 -6.32 -4.77
C ASN A 102 -11.96 -6.02 -5.69
N TRP A 103 -11.79 -5.12 -6.67
CA TRP A 103 -12.77 -4.81 -7.71
C TRP A 103 -12.52 -5.57 -9.02
N ALA A 104 -11.26 -5.71 -9.44
CA ALA A 104 -10.90 -6.28 -10.73
C ALA A 104 -10.75 -7.81 -10.71
N HIS A 105 -10.73 -8.39 -11.92
CA HIS A 105 -10.32 -9.78 -12.20
C HIS A 105 -10.97 -10.85 -11.30
N GLY A 106 -12.26 -10.70 -10.98
CA GLY A 106 -12.99 -11.65 -10.11
C GLY A 106 -13.07 -11.26 -8.64
N GLY A 107 -12.64 -10.04 -8.28
CA GLY A 107 -12.88 -9.47 -6.97
C GLY A 107 -14.38 -9.20 -6.69
N HIS A 108 -14.73 -9.08 -5.41
CA HIS A 108 -16.11 -8.95 -4.95
C HIS A 108 -16.59 -7.51 -4.74
N LEU A 109 -15.67 -6.55 -4.67
CA LEU A 109 -15.98 -5.14 -4.44
C LEU A 109 -16.79 -4.56 -5.61
N LYS A 110 -17.91 -3.92 -5.28
CA LYS A 110 -18.72 -3.14 -6.22
C LYS A 110 -18.41 -1.68 -5.99
N LEU A 111 -18.13 -0.97 -7.08
CA LEU A 111 -17.90 0.46 -7.07
C LEU A 111 -19.02 1.14 -7.84
N ASP A 112 -19.52 2.25 -7.29
CA ASP A 112 -20.57 3.03 -7.94
C ASP A 112 -20.06 3.67 -9.24
N GLU A 113 -20.91 3.64 -10.26
CA GLU A 113 -20.62 4.29 -11.52
C GLU A 113 -20.48 5.81 -11.35
N GLY A 114 -19.52 6.40 -12.07
CA GLY A 114 -19.22 7.82 -11.97
C GLY A 114 -18.34 8.23 -10.78
N GLY A 115 -18.02 7.31 -9.86
CA GLY A 115 -17.07 7.56 -8.77
C GLY A 115 -15.65 7.80 -9.29
N VAL A 116 -14.88 8.69 -8.62
CA VAL A 116 -13.51 9.06 -9.04
C VAL A 116 -12.61 7.83 -9.19
N ILE A 117 -12.60 6.96 -8.17
CA ILE A 117 -11.77 5.75 -8.18
C ILE A 117 -12.22 4.78 -9.27
N LYS A 118 -13.54 4.56 -9.44
CA LYS A 118 -14.08 3.69 -10.50
C LYS A 118 -13.66 4.18 -11.89
N ASN A 119 -13.84 5.47 -12.16
CA ASN A 119 -13.46 6.09 -13.42
C ASN A 119 -11.95 5.99 -13.69
N PHE A 120 -11.12 6.08 -12.65
CA PHE A 120 -9.67 5.89 -12.76
C PHE A 120 -9.31 4.43 -13.06
N LEU A 121 -9.90 3.48 -12.34
CA LEU A 121 -9.65 2.05 -12.52
C LEU A 121 -10.11 1.53 -13.88
N ASP A 122 -11.27 1.96 -14.38
CA ASP A 122 -11.78 1.60 -15.71
C ASP A 122 -10.77 1.93 -16.83
N LYS A 123 -10.01 3.02 -16.67
CA LYS A 123 -9.00 3.47 -17.64
C LYS A 123 -7.65 2.76 -17.49
N THR A 124 -7.32 2.29 -16.29
CA THR A 124 -5.94 1.93 -15.92
C THR A 124 -5.73 0.45 -15.61
N VAL A 125 -6.77 -0.29 -15.25
CA VAL A 125 -6.64 -1.68 -14.78
C VAL A 125 -6.01 -2.61 -15.83
N ASN A 126 -6.19 -2.35 -17.12
CA ASN A 126 -5.62 -3.17 -18.19
C ASN A 126 -4.31 -2.61 -18.77
N LEU A 127 -3.82 -1.49 -18.25
CA LEU A 127 -2.54 -0.89 -18.67
C LEU A 127 -1.35 -1.59 -18.02
N LYS A 128 -0.15 -1.37 -18.56
CA LYS A 128 1.09 -1.82 -17.92
C LYS A 128 1.41 -0.98 -16.68
N PRO A 129 2.22 -1.50 -15.73
CA PRO A 129 2.56 -0.78 -14.50
C PRO A 129 3.10 0.64 -14.71
N ASP A 130 3.99 0.85 -15.68
CA ASP A 130 4.56 2.16 -16.01
C ASP A 130 3.51 3.13 -16.56
N GLU A 131 2.58 2.63 -17.38
CA GLU A 131 1.45 3.41 -17.91
C GLU A 131 0.45 3.76 -16.81
N ARG A 132 0.22 2.85 -15.85
CA ARG A 132 -0.62 3.09 -14.67
C ARG A 132 -0.05 4.19 -13.77
N ALA A 133 1.27 4.18 -13.54
CA ALA A 133 1.95 5.22 -12.76
C ALA A 133 1.79 6.59 -13.42
N ARG A 134 2.06 6.68 -14.73
CA ARG A 134 1.88 7.93 -15.49
C ARG A 134 0.43 8.41 -15.50
N ALA A 135 -0.53 7.50 -15.61
CA ALA A 135 -1.94 7.86 -15.51
C ALA A 135 -2.30 8.46 -14.14
N LEU A 136 -1.73 7.95 -13.05
CA LEU A 136 -1.94 8.52 -11.70
C LEU A 136 -1.31 9.91 -11.55
N GLU A 137 -0.13 10.14 -12.13
CA GLU A 137 0.51 11.47 -12.16
C GLU A 137 -0.33 12.50 -12.90
N GLU A 138 -0.99 12.09 -13.98
CA GLU A 138 -1.80 12.97 -14.82
C GLU A 138 -3.26 13.14 -14.30
N ASP A 139 -3.72 12.32 -13.34
CA ASP A 139 -5.11 12.35 -12.86
C ASP A 139 -5.35 13.42 -11.77
N THR A 140 -5.92 14.54 -12.20
CA THR A 140 -6.20 15.68 -11.32
C THR A 140 -7.31 15.40 -10.31
N GLU A 141 -8.24 14.49 -10.58
CA GLU A 141 -9.33 14.16 -9.65
C GLU A 141 -8.83 13.27 -8.51
N MET A 142 -7.98 12.29 -8.80
CA MET A 142 -7.28 11.49 -7.78
C MET A 142 -6.43 12.39 -6.89
N ALA A 143 -5.66 13.32 -7.47
CA ALA A 143 -4.88 14.29 -6.71
C ALA A 143 -5.76 15.19 -5.82
N ARG A 144 -6.93 15.62 -6.32
CA ARG A 144 -7.90 16.42 -5.56
C ARG A 144 -8.48 15.63 -4.39
N VAL A 145 -8.91 14.39 -4.61
CA VAL A 145 -9.46 13.51 -3.57
C VAL A 145 -8.42 13.24 -2.49
N HIS A 146 -7.19 12.94 -2.90
CA HIS A 146 -6.06 12.75 -1.98
C HIS A 146 -5.85 13.99 -1.10
N LYS A 147 -5.78 15.19 -1.70
CA LYS A 147 -5.59 16.44 -0.96
C LYS A 147 -6.69 16.68 0.09
N ILE A 148 -7.94 16.38 -0.25
CA ILE A 148 -9.06 16.52 0.70
C ILE A 148 -8.83 15.62 1.92
N HIS A 149 -8.52 14.34 1.71
CA HIS A 149 -8.36 13.38 2.81
C HIS A 149 -7.11 13.63 3.64
N ALA A 150 -6.03 14.10 3.01
CA ALA A 150 -4.81 14.48 3.72
C ALA A 150 -5.02 15.69 4.67
N SER A 151 -6.05 16.52 4.41
CA SER A 151 -6.43 17.66 5.26
C SER A 151 -7.55 17.34 6.26
N THR A 152 -8.09 16.12 6.30
CA THR A 152 -9.19 15.72 7.20
C THR A 152 -8.74 14.82 8.36
N GLY A 153 -7.44 14.56 8.49
CA GLY A 153 -6.88 13.77 9.60
C GLY A 153 -7.13 14.40 10.98
N GLN A 154 -7.02 13.60 12.03
CA GLN A 154 -7.11 14.07 13.43
C GLN A 154 -5.81 14.74 13.89
N THR A 155 -4.72 14.53 13.16
CA THR A 155 -3.41 15.14 13.37
C THR A 155 -3.20 16.36 12.47
N ALA A 156 -2.31 17.26 12.90
CA ALA A 156 -1.92 18.38 12.05
C ALA A 156 -1.23 17.87 10.78
N THR A 157 -1.69 18.33 9.63
CA THR A 157 -1.08 18.02 8.34
C THR A 157 0.37 18.53 8.33
N PRO A 158 1.38 17.67 8.10
CA PRO A 158 2.76 18.11 8.00
C PRO A 158 2.95 18.98 6.77
N ASP A 159 3.99 19.82 6.79
CA ASP A 159 4.33 20.64 5.63
C ASP A 159 4.79 19.75 4.47
N LEU A 160 4.54 20.20 3.24
CA LEU A 160 5.02 19.52 2.03
C LEU A 160 6.55 19.38 1.97
N ALA A 161 7.30 20.06 2.84
CA ALA A 161 8.75 19.95 2.93
C ALA A 161 9.19 18.84 3.90
N ASP A 162 8.37 18.48 4.89
CA ASP A 162 8.75 17.60 6.00
C ASP A 162 9.08 16.19 5.51
N GLU A 163 10.23 15.65 5.92
CA GLU A 163 10.55 14.24 5.67
C GLU A 163 9.64 13.35 6.52
N VAL A 164 8.94 12.45 5.84
CA VAL A 164 8.00 11.51 6.46
C VAL A 164 8.61 10.13 6.28
N ASP A 165 9.16 9.60 7.36
CA ASP A 165 9.84 8.30 7.35
C ASP A 165 8.85 7.14 7.52
N LEU A 166 7.60 7.31 7.11
CA LEU A 166 6.55 6.30 7.21
C LEU A 166 6.09 5.90 5.82
N HIS A 167 5.86 4.60 5.64
CA HIS A 167 5.50 4.01 4.35
C HIS A 167 4.38 3.01 4.48
N PHE A 168 3.51 3.01 3.47
CA PHE A 168 2.37 2.12 3.37
C PHE A 168 2.62 1.03 2.33
N VAL A 169 2.29 -0.21 2.69
CA VAL A 169 2.23 -1.35 1.75
C VAL A 169 0.88 -2.03 1.86
N CYS A 170 0.44 -2.66 0.78
CA CYS A 170 -0.81 -3.40 0.74
C CYS A 170 -0.53 -4.89 0.54
N LEU A 171 -1.09 -5.73 1.39
CA LEU A 171 -1.09 -7.18 1.26
C LEU A 171 -2.48 -7.62 0.79
N ILE A 172 -2.53 -8.56 -0.16
CA ILE A 172 -3.78 -9.12 -0.72
C ILE A 172 -3.65 -10.62 -0.95
N GLU A 173 -4.79 -11.31 -0.99
CA GLU A 173 -4.88 -12.63 -1.60
C GLU A 173 -5.30 -12.48 -3.06
N ARG A 174 -4.64 -13.21 -3.96
CA ARG A 174 -5.07 -13.34 -5.35
C ARG A 174 -4.66 -14.70 -5.92
N ASP A 175 -5.62 -15.42 -6.49
CA ASP A 175 -5.40 -16.70 -7.17
C ASP A 175 -4.59 -17.69 -6.31
N GLY A 176 -4.94 -17.79 -5.03
CA GLY A 176 -4.36 -18.70 -4.04
C GLY A 176 -2.99 -18.27 -3.51
N HIS A 177 -2.59 -17.01 -3.71
CA HIS A 177 -1.27 -16.51 -3.28
C HIS A 177 -1.39 -15.18 -2.54
N LEU A 178 -0.50 -14.99 -1.56
CA LEU A 178 -0.35 -13.76 -0.80
C LEU A 178 0.63 -12.84 -1.54
N TYR A 179 0.18 -11.65 -1.92
CA TYR A 179 1.02 -10.66 -2.58
C TYR A 179 1.20 -9.42 -1.72
N GLU A 180 2.41 -8.89 -1.72
CA GLU A 180 2.74 -7.55 -1.24
C GLU A 180 2.86 -6.60 -2.42
N LEU A 181 2.12 -5.49 -2.33
CA LEU A 181 2.02 -4.42 -3.30
C LEU A 181 2.60 -3.14 -2.69
N ASP A 182 3.92 -3.03 -2.79
CA ASP A 182 4.69 -1.84 -2.45
C ASP A 182 5.03 -1.07 -3.72
N GLY A 183 4.49 0.15 -3.87
CA GLY A 183 4.73 0.98 -5.05
C GLY A 183 6.19 1.40 -5.25
N VAL A 184 7.04 1.37 -4.21
CA VAL A 184 8.48 1.67 -4.37
C VAL A 184 9.29 0.47 -4.87
N LYS A 185 8.72 -0.73 -4.82
CA LYS A 185 9.34 -1.95 -5.36
C LYS A 185 9.13 -2.03 -6.87
N PRO A 186 10.02 -2.74 -7.61
CA PRO A 186 9.90 -2.87 -9.06
C PRO A 186 8.68 -3.71 -9.51
N TYR A 187 8.17 -4.59 -8.64
CA TYR A 187 7.07 -5.52 -8.92
C TYR A 187 6.42 -6.02 -7.63
N PRO A 188 5.21 -6.63 -7.70
CA PRO A 188 4.61 -7.35 -6.58
C PRO A 188 5.55 -8.44 -6.03
N ILE A 189 5.50 -8.67 -4.72
CA ILE A 189 6.25 -9.74 -4.06
C ILE A 189 5.29 -10.86 -3.67
N ASN A 190 5.52 -12.06 -4.16
CA ASN A 190 4.76 -13.25 -3.78
C ASN A 190 5.33 -13.85 -2.49
N HIS A 191 4.52 -13.88 -1.44
CA HIS A 191 4.86 -14.44 -0.12
C HIS A 191 4.46 -15.91 0.04
N GLY A 192 3.97 -16.54 -1.02
CA GLY A 192 3.60 -17.95 -1.07
C GLY A 192 2.10 -18.19 -1.15
N VAL A 193 1.72 -19.45 -0.99
CA VAL A 193 0.33 -19.90 -1.09
C VAL A 193 -0.46 -19.45 0.14
N THR A 194 -1.68 -18.97 -0.09
CA THR A 194 -2.67 -18.67 0.95
C THR A 194 -4.08 -19.01 0.46
N THR A 195 -5.07 -18.88 1.32
CA THR A 195 -6.50 -18.93 0.98
C THR A 195 -7.21 -17.73 1.59
N GLN A 196 -8.43 -17.44 1.14
CA GLN A 196 -9.27 -16.38 1.72
C GLN A 196 -9.45 -16.52 3.24
N ASP A 197 -9.58 -17.75 3.75
CA ASP A 197 -9.75 -18.04 5.18
C ASP A 197 -8.45 -17.87 5.99
N ASN A 198 -7.30 -18.18 5.39
CA ASN A 198 -5.99 -18.06 6.05
C ASN A 198 -5.32 -16.69 5.84
N PHE A 199 -5.82 -15.90 4.89
CA PHE A 199 -5.20 -14.67 4.42
C PHE A 199 -4.85 -13.71 5.57
N LEU A 200 -5.76 -13.46 6.50
CA LEU A 200 -5.47 -12.57 7.64
C LEU A 200 -4.25 -13.07 8.42
N LYS A 201 -4.22 -14.36 8.78
CA LYS A 201 -3.12 -14.94 9.56
C LYS A 201 -1.79 -14.87 8.81
N ASP A 202 -1.80 -15.21 7.53
CA ASP A 202 -0.60 -15.24 6.70
C ASP A 202 -0.07 -13.83 6.39
N ALA A 203 -0.95 -12.88 6.09
CA ALA A 203 -0.61 -11.47 5.92
C ALA A 203 -0.02 -10.86 7.19
N ILE A 204 -0.56 -11.23 8.36
CA ILE A 204 -0.02 -10.80 9.65
C ILE A 204 1.36 -11.40 9.93
N ASN A 205 1.63 -12.63 9.50
CA ASN A 205 2.96 -13.22 9.59
C ASN A 205 3.97 -12.46 8.70
N VAL A 206 3.56 -12.02 7.52
CA VAL A 206 4.36 -11.12 6.67
C VAL A 206 4.59 -9.77 7.36
N ALA A 207 3.53 -9.15 7.90
CA ALA A 207 3.64 -7.87 8.62
C ALA A 207 4.61 -7.94 9.82
N LYS A 208 4.62 -9.07 10.56
CA LYS A 208 5.60 -9.30 11.65
C LYS A 208 7.05 -9.28 11.17
N GLN A 209 7.33 -9.66 9.93
CA GLN A 209 8.68 -9.57 9.36
C GLN A 209 9.12 -8.13 9.16
N PHE A 210 8.21 -7.20 8.83
CA PHE A 210 8.52 -5.77 8.75
C PHE A 210 8.90 -5.20 10.12
N VAL A 211 8.13 -5.54 11.15
CA VAL A 211 8.43 -5.15 12.53
C VAL A 211 9.77 -5.75 13.00
N ALA A 212 10.04 -7.01 12.68
CA ALA A 212 11.26 -7.69 13.09
C ALA A 212 12.55 -7.12 12.45
N ARG A 213 12.44 -6.43 11.30
CA ARG A 213 13.59 -5.77 10.66
C ARG A 213 14.05 -4.52 11.42
N ASP A 214 13.16 -3.87 12.16
CA ASP A 214 13.48 -2.70 12.99
C ASP A 214 12.81 -2.78 14.37
N PRO A 215 13.28 -3.69 15.24
CA PRO A 215 12.59 -4.05 16.48
C PRO A 215 12.54 -2.93 17.53
N ASP A 216 13.40 -1.92 17.39
CA ASP A 216 13.45 -0.76 18.30
C ASP A 216 12.44 0.34 17.91
N ASN A 217 11.81 0.20 16.75
CA ASN A 217 10.83 1.16 16.26
C ASN A 217 9.42 0.72 16.68
N LEU A 218 8.58 1.68 17.05
CA LEU A 218 7.20 1.43 17.47
C LEU A 218 6.17 2.04 16.53
N ASN A 219 6.63 2.74 15.48
CA ASN A 219 5.76 3.46 14.55
C ASN A 219 5.21 2.54 13.47
N PHE A 220 4.31 1.64 13.86
CA PHE A 220 3.62 0.71 12.97
C PHE A 220 2.11 0.77 13.19
N SER A 221 1.35 0.57 12.12
CA SER A 221 -0.10 0.41 12.17
C SER A 221 -0.53 -0.59 11.11
N VAL A 222 -1.56 -1.38 11.41
CA VAL A 222 -2.09 -2.39 10.49
C VAL A 222 -3.57 -2.13 10.30
N ILE A 223 -4.02 -2.02 9.06
CA ILE A 223 -5.43 -1.81 8.73
C ILE A 223 -5.98 -3.02 7.98
N ALA A 224 -7.16 -3.50 8.38
CA ALA A 224 -7.86 -4.58 7.70
C ALA A 224 -9.05 -4.05 6.90
N ALA A 225 -9.06 -4.31 5.59
CA ALA A 225 -10.25 -4.10 4.75
C ALA A 225 -11.13 -5.35 4.82
N THR A 226 -12.34 -5.21 5.35
CA THR A 226 -13.25 -6.33 5.61
C THR A 226 -14.59 -6.11 4.92
N SER A 227 -15.38 -7.17 4.73
CA SER A 227 -16.78 -7.00 4.35
C SER A 227 -17.57 -6.36 5.50
N GLY A 228 -18.30 -5.29 5.21
CA GLY A 228 -19.16 -4.64 6.20
C GLY A 228 -20.35 -5.54 6.58
N GLY A 229 -20.42 -5.89 7.85
CA GLY A 229 -21.64 -6.23 8.58
C GLY A 229 -21.82 -5.22 9.70
N PHE A 230 -22.06 -3.96 9.35
CA PHE A 230 -22.63 -3.02 10.31
C PHE A 230 -24.14 -3.14 10.12
N ASP A 231 -24.75 -4.00 10.94
CA ASP A 231 -26.18 -3.97 11.16
C ASP A 231 -26.53 -2.56 11.70
N ASP A 232 -27.24 -1.79 10.89
CA ASP A 232 -28.16 -0.72 11.34
C ASP A 232 -29.54 -0.99 10.73
#